data_AF-A0AAN8B4R3-F1
#
_entry.id   AF-A0AAN8B4R3-F1
#
_cell.length_a   1.000
_cell.length_b   1.000
_cell.length_c   1.000
_cell.angle_alpha   90.00
_cell.angle_beta   90.00
_cell.angle_gamma   90.00
#
_symmetry.space_group_name_H-M   'P 1'
#
loop_
_entity.id
_entity.type
_entity.pdbx_description
1 polymer ?
#
loop_
_entity_poly.entity_id
_entity_poly.type
_entity_poly.pdbx_seq_one_letter_code
_entity_poly.pdbx_strand_id
1 'polypeptide(L)'
;MAAVLRRACSGVSSRVSSLSYSQQRVLNTGGPRRSVFQMVCSVLEICRSFLPRRRTLPLLLVTGGGYLGYQHYKGRGQPEEGAPPRTASPTQVALYHSFPTRLLSRAWGRLNGVELPTWLRKPVYSLYIWTFGVNMQEAAVEDLHHYRNLGEFFRRQLKPAVRPLCASSCLISPADGRILHFGRVQNSQVEQVKGVTYSLEHFLGPQRGRSQDASRSFQDLLLSSPQNDLFHVVVYLAPGDYHCFHSPTDWRVELRRHFPGSLMSVNPGVARLVKELFCLNERVALSGQWQHGFFSLTAVGATNVGSIRVYFDQRRSTRLFDL
;
A
#
# COMPACT_ATOMS: atom_id res chain seq x y z
N MET A 1 11.21 15.01 -7.42
CA MET A 1 10.17 15.05 -6.37
C MET A 1 10.07 16.38 -5.61
N ALA A 2 11.07 17.26 -5.60
CA ALA A 2 11.01 18.54 -4.87
C ALA A 2 10.24 19.70 -5.58
N ALA A 3 9.87 19.56 -6.85
CA ALA A 3 9.25 20.66 -7.61
C ALA A 3 7.72 20.74 -7.48
N VAL A 4 7.04 19.63 -7.17
CA VAL A 4 5.56 19.57 -7.13
C VAL A 4 5.00 20.12 -5.82
N LEU A 5 5.74 20.02 -4.71
CA LEU A 5 5.32 20.55 -3.41
C LEU A 5 5.71 22.03 -3.20
N ARG A 6 6.60 22.61 -4.01
CA ARG A 6 7.01 24.02 -3.88
C ARG A 6 5.92 25.04 -4.24
N ARG A 7 4.91 24.66 -5.04
CA ARG A 7 3.87 25.60 -5.48
C ARG A 7 2.76 25.87 -4.46
N ALA A 8 2.72 25.15 -3.34
CA ALA A 8 1.70 25.34 -2.31
C ALA A 8 2.08 26.38 -1.22
N CYS A 9 3.34 26.84 -1.16
CA CYS A 9 3.83 27.67 -0.05
C CYS A 9 4.18 29.13 -0.40
N SER A 10 3.99 29.61 -1.64
CA SER A 10 4.22 31.02 -1.98
C SER A 10 2.89 31.75 -2.14
N GLY A 11 2.50 32.52 -1.12
CA GLY A 11 1.31 33.37 -1.11
C GLY A 11 1.39 34.54 -2.09
N VAL A 12 1.19 34.27 -3.37
CA VAL A 12 0.95 35.31 -4.39
C VAL A 12 -0.40 35.06 -5.04
N SER A 13 -1.29 36.03 -4.83
CA SER A 13 -2.57 36.12 -5.53
C SER A 13 -2.33 36.35 -7.03
N SER A 14 -2.61 35.33 -7.83
CA SER A 14 -2.78 35.50 -9.28
C SER A 14 -3.71 34.42 -9.81
N ARG A 15 -4.74 34.87 -10.54
CA ARG A 15 -5.81 34.06 -11.16
C ARG A 15 -5.26 32.78 -11.78
N VAL A 16 -5.79 31.64 -11.36
CA VAL A 16 -5.49 30.34 -11.97
C VAL A 16 -6.19 30.26 -13.32
N SER A 17 -5.49 30.66 -14.37
CA SER A 17 -5.82 30.28 -15.74
C SER A 17 -5.57 28.78 -15.89
N SER A 18 -6.55 28.08 -16.47
CA SER A 18 -6.48 26.66 -16.83
C SER A 18 -5.25 26.38 -17.69
N LEU A 19 -4.33 25.56 -17.18
CA LEU A 19 -3.20 25.06 -17.96
C LEU A 19 -3.54 23.71 -18.58
N SER A 20 -3.40 23.69 -19.90
CA SER A 20 -3.71 22.62 -20.84
C SER A 20 -2.88 21.33 -20.64
N TYR A 21 -3.53 20.22 -21.01
CA TYR A 21 -3.19 18.79 -20.89
C TYR A 21 -1.90 18.32 -21.61
N SER A 22 -1.11 19.21 -22.21
CA SER A 22 0.02 18.81 -23.08
C SER A 22 1.38 18.63 -22.37
N GLN A 23 1.52 18.97 -21.08
CA GLN A 23 2.81 18.90 -20.37
C GLN A 23 2.99 17.68 -19.43
N GLN A 24 2.04 16.75 -19.36
CA GLN A 24 2.13 15.55 -18.49
C GLN A 24 2.95 14.38 -19.06
N ARG A 25 3.66 14.56 -20.18
CA ARG A 25 4.26 13.45 -20.92
C ARG A 25 5.79 13.50 -21.02
N VAL A 26 6.52 13.62 -19.90
CA VAL A 26 7.93 13.14 -19.80
C VAL A 26 8.23 12.70 -18.37
N LEU A 27 8.38 11.39 -18.18
CA LEU A 27 9.28 10.65 -17.27
C LEU A 27 8.76 9.21 -17.20
N ASN A 28 8.74 8.55 -18.36
CA ASN A 28 8.52 7.12 -18.48
C ASN A 28 9.73 6.54 -19.21
N THR A 29 10.87 6.47 -18.51
CA THR A 29 12.01 5.68 -18.96
C THR A 29 11.75 4.23 -18.57
N GLY A 30 11.41 3.43 -19.57
CA GLY A 30 10.98 2.03 -19.42
C GLY A 30 12.12 1.11 -19.02
N GLY A 31 11.91 0.37 -17.92
CA GLY A 31 12.48 -0.96 -17.72
C GLY A 31 11.48 -2.03 -18.19
N PRO A 32 11.94 -3.20 -18.67
CA PRO A 32 11.06 -4.18 -19.30
C PRO A 32 10.14 -4.81 -18.25
N ARG A 33 8.87 -4.41 -18.21
CA ARG A 33 7.81 -5.17 -17.52
C ARG A 33 7.49 -6.40 -18.35
N ARG A 34 8.05 -7.55 -17.98
CA ARG A 34 7.80 -8.83 -18.65
C ARG A 34 6.80 -9.69 -17.88
N SER A 35 6.00 -10.41 -18.65
CA SER A 35 4.76 -11.08 -18.29
C SER A 35 4.92 -12.19 -17.24
N VAL A 36 3.95 -12.28 -16.32
CA VAL A 36 3.69 -13.40 -15.39
C VAL A 36 3.61 -14.78 -16.12
N PHE A 37 3.47 -14.78 -17.44
CA PHE A 37 3.51 -15.99 -18.27
C PHE A 37 4.93 -16.60 -18.38
N GLN A 38 6.00 -15.80 -18.40
CA GLN A 38 7.38 -16.30 -18.36
C GLN A 38 7.74 -16.91 -16.99
N MET A 39 7.10 -16.42 -15.93
CA MET A 39 7.28 -16.82 -14.53
C MET A 39 6.86 -18.28 -14.25
N VAL A 40 5.80 -18.77 -14.88
CA VAL A 40 5.35 -20.17 -14.71
C VAL A 40 6.28 -21.13 -15.45
N CYS A 41 6.79 -20.75 -16.63
CA CYS A 41 7.67 -21.61 -17.42
C CYS A 41 9.05 -21.82 -16.78
N SER A 42 9.67 -20.77 -16.23
CA SER A 42 11.04 -20.88 -15.66
C SER A 42 11.07 -21.62 -14.31
N VAL A 43 10.03 -21.51 -13.49
CA VAL A 43 9.92 -22.28 -12.23
C VAL A 43 9.61 -23.76 -12.51
N LEU A 44 8.82 -24.05 -13.55
CA LEU A 44 8.58 -25.43 -14.00
C LEU A 44 9.81 -26.08 -14.66
N GLU A 45 10.74 -25.29 -15.22
CA GLU A 45 12.04 -25.79 -15.70
C GLU A 45 13.01 -26.16 -14.57
N ILE A 46 13.00 -25.43 -13.44
CA ILE A 46 13.82 -25.77 -12.27
C ILE A 46 13.27 -27.01 -11.55
N CYS A 47 11.94 -27.20 -11.53
CA CYS A 47 11.31 -28.41 -10.99
C CYS A 47 11.37 -29.62 -11.93
N ARG A 48 11.78 -29.42 -13.20
CA ARG A 48 11.88 -30.49 -14.20
C ARG A 48 13.02 -31.49 -13.93
N SER A 49 14.00 -31.11 -13.10
CA SER A 49 15.12 -31.96 -12.71
C SER A 49 14.82 -32.92 -11.54
N PHE A 50 13.66 -32.80 -10.89
CA PHE A 50 13.32 -33.58 -9.68
C PHE A 50 11.97 -34.33 -9.72
N LEU A 51 11.26 -34.34 -10.86
CA LEU A 51 9.95 -35.02 -10.96
C LEU A 51 9.95 -36.13 -12.02
N PRO A 52 9.49 -37.35 -11.70
CA PRO A 52 9.41 -38.44 -12.65
C PRO A 52 8.42 -38.12 -13.77
N ARG A 53 8.88 -38.43 -14.98
CA ARG A 53 8.27 -38.20 -16.29
C ARG A 53 6.87 -38.82 -16.38
N ARG A 54 5.79 -38.08 -16.06
CA ARG A 54 4.43 -38.40 -16.54
C ARG A 54 3.45 -37.22 -16.48
N ARG A 55 2.80 -37.00 -17.64
CA ARG A 55 1.61 -36.17 -17.94
C ARG A 55 1.87 -34.70 -18.31
N THR A 56 1.86 -34.45 -19.62
CA THR A 56 1.91 -33.16 -20.33
C THR A 56 0.56 -32.43 -20.41
N LEU A 57 -0.53 -33.03 -19.93
CA LEU A 57 -1.87 -32.45 -19.98
C LEU A 57 -2.13 -31.22 -19.07
N PRO A 58 -1.61 -31.11 -17.83
CA PRO A 58 -1.92 -29.95 -16.97
C PRO A 58 -1.26 -28.65 -17.45
N LEU A 59 -0.20 -28.74 -18.28
CA LEU A 59 0.49 -27.56 -18.80
C LEU A 59 -0.38 -26.80 -19.82
N LEU A 60 -1.07 -27.51 -20.72
CA LEU A 60 -1.93 -26.93 -21.76
C LEU A 60 -3.18 -26.24 -21.19
N LEU A 61 -3.75 -26.77 -20.09
CA LEU A 61 -4.88 -26.15 -19.39
C LEU A 61 -4.46 -24.86 -18.66
N VAL A 62 -3.27 -24.86 -18.03
CA VAL A 62 -2.74 -23.68 -17.34
C VAL A 62 -2.33 -22.59 -18.33
N THR A 63 -1.69 -22.94 -19.45
CA THR A 63 -1.31 -21.96 -20.48
C THR A 63 -2.49 -21.48 -21.31
N GLY A 64 -3.43 -22.38 -21.64
CA GLY A 64 -4.65 -22.03 -22.40
C GLY A 64 -5.62 -21.15 -21.59
N GLY A 65 -5.84 -21.48 -20.32
CA GLY A 65 -6.60 -20.64 -19.39
C GLY A 65 -5.91 -19.29 -19.14
N GLY A 66 -4.58 -19.28 -19.02
CA GLY A 66 -3.79 -18.05 -18.92
C GLY A 66 -3.88 -17.16 -20.17
N TYR A 67 -3.89 -17.74 -21.37
CA TYR A 67 -4.02 -17.02 -22.63
C TYR A 67 -5.43 -16.43 -22.81
N LEU A 68 -6.48 -17.19 -22.52
CA LEU A 68 -7.87 -16.71 -22.56
C LEU A 68 -8.11 -15.64 -21.49
N GLY A 69 -7.57 -15.81 -20.28
CA GLY A 69 -7.60 -14.80 -19.23
C GLY A 69 -6.85 -13.51 -19.61
N TYR A 70 -5.71 -13.64 -20.30
CA TYR A 70 -4.95 -12.51 -20.82
C TYR A 70 -5.69 -11.79 -21.96
N GLN A 71 -6.31 -12.52 -22.87
CA GLN A 71 -7.17 -11.96 -23.92
C GLN A 71 -8.38 -11.22 -23.32
N HIS A 72 -9.02 -11.80 -22.29
CA HIS A 72 -10.12 -11.15 -21.56
C HIS A 72 -9.66 -9.90 -20.78
N TYR A 73 -8.45 -9.93 -20.20
CA TYR A 73 -7.84 -8.79 -19.51
C TYR A 73 -7.45 -7.67 -20.50
N LYS A 74 -6.87 -8.01 -21.65
CA LYS A 74 -6.43 -7.07 -22.69
C LYS A 74 -7.61 -6.43 -23.42
N GLY A 75 -8.73 -7.14 -23.55
CA GLY A 75 -9.99 -6.61 -24.10
C GLY A 75 -10.71 -5.60 -23.19
N ARG A 76 -10.38 -5.56 -21.89
CA ARG A 76 -10.84 -4.49 -20.98
C ARG A 76 -9.91 -3.28 -21.10
N GLY A 77 -10.07 -2.55 -22.20
CA GLY A 77 -9.44 -1.26 -22.45
C GLY A 77 -9.66 -0.28 -21.30
N GLN A 78 -8.79 0.74 -21.24
CA GLN A 78 -8.82 1.83 -20.27
C GLN A 78 -10.25 2.38 -20.10
N PRO A 79 -10.71 2.60 -18.86
CA PRO A 79 -12.02 3.20 -18.64
C PRO A 79 -12.07 4.58 -19.29
N GLU A 80 -13.18 4.86 -19.98
CA GLU A 80 -13.46 6.18 -20.54
C GLU A 80 -13.42 7.26 -19.45
N GLU A 81 -12.82 8.39 -19.80
CA GLU A 81 -12.59 9.54 -18.95
C GLU A 81 -13.94 10.18 -18.60
N GLY A 82 -14.44 9.98 -17.37
CA GLY A 82 -15.69 10.55 -16.88
C GLY A 82 -16.80 9.56 -16.50
N ALA A 83 -16.65 8.26 -16.76
CA ALA A 83 -17.62 7.26 -16.31
C ALA A 83 -17.50 6.98 -14.81
N PRO A 84 -18.61 6.78 -14.06
CA PRO A 84 -18.55 6.41 -12.65
C PRO A 84 -17.75 5.10 -12.48
N PRO A 85 -16.90 5.00 -11.44
CA PRO A 85 -16.06 3.82 -11.26
C PRO A 85 -16.94 2.58 -11.14
N ARG A 86 -16.67 1.57 -11.98
CA ARG A 86 -17.33 0.25 -11.92
C ARG A 86 -16.95 -0.42 -10.60
N THR A 87 -17.76 -0.17 -9.57
CA THR A 87 -17.65 -0.79 -8.25
C THR A 87 -18.22 -2.21 -8.33
N ALA A 88 -17.64 -3.16 -7.61
CA ALA A 88 -18.14 -4.54 -7.59
C ALA A 88 -19.58 -4.59 -7.05
N SER A 89 -20.38 -5.55 -7.56
CA SER A 89 -21.75 -5.72 -7.06
C SER A 89 -21.74 -6.14 -5.59
N PRO A 90 -22.80 -5.85 -4.81
CA PRO A 90 -22.88 -6.27 -3.41
C PRO A 90 -22.69 -7.78 -3.22
N THR A 91 -23.13 -8.59 -4.19
CA THR A 91 -22.94 -10.05 -4.22
C THR A 91 -21.48 -10.47 -4.42
N GLN A 92 -20.73 -9.76 -5.29
CA GLN A 92 -19.30 -10.01 -5.48
C GLN A 92 -18.49 -9.62 -4.24
N VAL A 93 -18.86 -8.51 -3.60
CA VAL A 93 -18.24 -8.06 -2.35
C VAL A 93 -18.56 -9.04 -1.21
N ALA A 94 -19.80 -9.51 -1.09
CA ALA A 94 -20.20 -10.51 -0.11
C ALA A 94 -19.48 -11.85 -0.32
N LEU A 95 -19.33 -12.31 -1.57
CA LEU A 95 -18.55 -13.50 -1.89
C LEU A 95 -17.08 -13.33 -1.48
N TYR A 96 -16.48 -12.17 -1.77
CA TYR A 96 -15.11 -11.88 -1.34
C TYR A 96 -14.97 -11.82 0.19
N HIS A 97 -15.97 -11.31 0.91
CA HIS A 97 -16.01 -11.34 2.38
C HIS A 97 -16.21 -12.75 2.96
N SER A 98 -16.93 -13.62 2.24
CA SER A 98 -17.12 -15.02 2.64
C SER A 98 -15.84 -15.85 2.53
N PHE A 99 -14.88 -15.40 1.74
CA PHE A 99 -13.56 -16.02 1.67
C PHE A 99 -12.86 -15.88 3.02
N PRO A 100 -12.31 -16.96 3.62
CA PRO A 100 -11.75 -16.96 4.97
C PRO A 100 -10.37 -16.29 4.99
N THR A 101 -10.32 -15.02 4.61
CA THR A 101 -9.12 -14.18 4.47
C THR A 101 -8.32 -14.12 5.76
N ARG A 102 -8.98 -14.18 6.93
CA ARG A 102 -8.31 -14.27 8.23
C ARG A 102 -7.57 -15.59 8.42
N LEU A 103 -8.18 -16.73 8.10
CA LEU A 103 -7.52 -18.04 8.23
C LEU A 103 -6.34 -18.14 7.26
N LEU A 104 -6.53 -17.69 6.02
CA LEU A 104 -5.47 -17.69 5.02
C LEU A 104 -4.35 -16.72 5.37
N SER A 105 -4.67 -15.53 5.90
CA SER A 105 -3.64 -14.61 6.36
C SER A 105 -2.88 -15.15 7.58
N ARG A 106 -3.54 -15.91 8.47
CA ARG A 106 -2.86 -16.59 9.59
C ARG A 106 -1.98 -17.72 9.10
N ALA A 107 -2.46 -18.54 8.18
CA ALA A 107 -1.66 -19.60 7.55
C ALA A 107 -0.45 -18.99 6.82
N TRP A 108 -0.65 -17.90 6.09
CA TRP A 108 0.41 -17.18 5.40
C TRP A 108 1.40 -16.52 6.38
N GLY A 109 0.92 -15.94 7.47
CA GLY A 109 1.77 -15.42 8.56
C GLY A 109 2.69 -16.49 9.13
N ARG A 110 2.12 -17.65 9.47
CA ARG A 110 2.87 -18.83 9.91
C ARG A 110 3.90 -19.27 8.88
N LEU A 111 3.51 -19.40 7.61
CA LEU A 111 4.42 -19.77 6.51
C LEU A 111 5.57 -18.76 6.34
N ASN A 112 5.31 -17.46 6.47
CA ASN A 112 6.37 -16.45 6.43
C ASN A 112 7.29 -16.45 7.64
N GLY A 113 6.83 -17.00 8.76
CA GLY A 113 7.63 -17.18 9.98
C GLY A 113 8.45 -18.47 9.97
N VAL A 114 8.13 -19.44 9.10
CA VAL A 114 8.89 -20.69 8.97
C VAL A 114 10.30 -20.39 8.51
N GLU A 115 11.28 -20.88 9.28
CA GLU A 115 12.68 -20.79 8.89
C GLU A 115 12.94 -21.68 7.67
N LEU A 116 13.43 -21.07 6.61
CA LEU A 116 13.82 -21.79 5.40
C LEU A 116 15.19 -22.42 5.61
N PRO A 117 15.40 -23.69 5.19
CA PRO A 117 16.73 -24.28 5.12
C PRO A 117 17.67 -23.40 4.29
N THR A 118 18.94 -23.32 4.69
CA THR A 118 19.93 -22.42 4.06
C THR A 118 20.05 -22.62 2.54
N TRP A 119 19.97 -23.86 2.07
CA TRP A 119 19.99 -24.20 0.64
C TRP A 119 18.76 -23.72 -0.13
N LEU A 120 17.61 -23.52 0.54
CA LEU A 120 16.36 -23.09 -0.08
C LEU A 120 16.18 -21.56 -0.04
N ARG A 121 16.89 -20.86 0.84
CA ARG A 121 16.84 -19.38 0.97
C ARG A 121 17.16 -18.69 -0.35
N LYS A 122 18.33 -18.97 -0.93
CA LYS A 122 18.78 -18.33 -2.17
C LYS A 122 17.79 -18.52 -3.33
N PRO A 123 17.32 -19.72 -3.70
CA PRO A 123 16.39 -19.88 -4.82
C PRO A 123 15.03 -19.21 -4.55
N VAL A 124 14.48 -19.34 -3.35
CA VAL A 124 13.18 -18.72 -3.01
C VAL A 124 13.26 -17.20 -3.04
N TYR A 125 14.27 -16.61 -2.41
CA TYR A 125 14.43 -15.15 -2.39
C TYR A 125 14.84 -14.61 -3.77
N SER A 126 15.66 -15.33 -4.54
CA SER A 126 15.97 -14.93 -5.92
C SER A 126 14.73 -14.91 -6.80
N LEU A 127 13.85 -15.90 -6.67
CA LEU A 127 12.57 -15.91 -7.37
C LEU A 127 11.70 -14.72 -6.95
N TYR A 128 11.65 -14.40 -5.65
CA TYR A 128 10.91 -13.24 -5.15
C TYR A 128 11.47 -11.92 -5.70
N ILE A 129 12.79 -11.74 -5.64
CA ILE A 129 13.51 -10.56 -6.15
C ILE A 129 13.21 -10.37 -7.63
N TRP A 130 13.29 -11.44 -8.41
CA TRP A 130 13.00 -11.42 -9.84
C TRP A 130 11.52 -11.09 -10.13
N THR A 131 10.59 -11.66 -9.35
CA THR A 131 9.14 -11.48 -9.54
C THR A 131 8.68 -10.06 -9.21
N PHE A 132 9.20 -9.48 -8.12
CA PHE A 132 8.74 -8.20 -7.60
C PHE A 132 9.69 -7.03 -7.87
N GLY A 133 10.83 -7.29 -8.51
CA GLY A 133 11.82 -6.26 -8.85
C GLY A 133 12.49 -5.65 -7.62
N VAL A 134 12.79 -6.47 -6.60
CA VAL A 134 13.44 -6.01 -5.37
C VAL A 134 14.85 -5.52 -5.70
N ASN A 135 15.19 -4.30 -5.30
CA ASN A 135 16.56 -3.81 -5.36
C ASN A 135 17.30 -4.31 -4.12
N MET A 136 18.26 -5.23 -4.30
CA MET A 136 19.08 -5.72 -3.19
C MET A 136 20.31 -4.86 -2.91
N GLN A 137 20.73 -3.99 -3.84
CA GLN A 137 21.90 -3.13 -3.65
C GLN A 137 21.67 -2.07 -2.56
N GLU A 138 20.40 -1.74 -2.27
CA GLU A 138 20.02 -0.83 -1.18
C GLU A 138 19.86 -1.52 0.18
N ALA A 139 19.79 -2.85 0.23
CA ALA A 139 19.61 -3.60 1.47
C ALA A 139 20.88 -3.54 2.33
N ALA A 140 20.72 -3.44 3.65
CA ALA A 140 21.83 -3.44 4.59
C ALA A 140 22.61 -4.77 4.57
N VAL A 141 21.90 -5.88 4.34
CA VAL A 141 22.46 -7.21 4.17
C VAL A 141 22.10 -7.70 2.77
N GLU A 142 23.08 -7.81 1.89
CA GLU A 142 22.84 -8.24 0.51
C GLU A 142 22.78 -9.77 0.39
N ASP A 143 23.43 -10.50 1.29
CA ASP A 143 23.47 -11.96 1.25
C ASP A 143 22.13 -12.58 1.68
N LEU A 144 21.52 -13.28 0.74
CA LEU A 144 20.21 -13.92 0.89
C LEU A 144 20.18 -15.03 1.93
N HIS A 145 21.33 -15.63 2.28
CA HIS A 145 21.37 -16.70 3.28
C HIS A 145 21.14 -16.20 4.71
N HIS A 146 21.33 -14.90 4.96
CA HIS A 146 21.18 -14.33 6.30
C HIS A 146 19.71 -14.18 6.72
N TYR A 147 18.80 -14.06 5.76
CA TYR A 147 17.36 -13.99 6.03
C TYR A 147 16.84 -15.38 6.39
N ARG A 148 16.31 -15.55 7.60
CA ARG A 148 15.84 -16.85 8.09
C ARG A 148 14.53 -17.27 7.45
N ASN A 149 13.65 -16.29 7.21
CA ASN A 149 12.30 -16.51 6.71
C ASN A 149 11.85 -15.35 5.81
N LEU A 150 10.70 -15.51 5.14
CA LEU A 150 10.23 -14.50 4.18
C LEU A 150 9.79 -13.21 4.88
N GLY A 151 9.31 -13.29 6.12
CA GLY A 151 8.93 -12.12 6.93
C GLY A 151 10.13 -11.23 7.29
N GLU A 152 11.31 -11.80 7.49
CA GLU A 152 12.56 -11.08 7.74
C GLU A 152 13.07 -10.41 6.46
N PHE A 153 13.06 -11.14 5.33
CA PHE A 153 13.41 -10.59 4.02
C PHE A 153 12.50 -9.43 3.62
N PHE A 154 11.20 -9.55 3.88
CA PHE A 154 10.22 -8.51 3.59
C PHE A 154 10.45 -7.22 4.40
N ARG A 155 10.92 -7.35 5.65
CA ARG A 155 11.28 -6.25 6.55
C ARG A 155 12.79 -5.94 6.55
N ARG A 156 13.50 -6.28 5.47
CA ARG A 156 14.92 -6.00 5.32
C ARG A 156 15.23 -4.54 5.66
N GLN A 157 16.31 -4.31 6.38
CA GLN A 157 16.81 -2.95 6.61
C GLN A 157 17.50 -2.43 5.35
N LEU A 158 17.47 -1.12 5.16
CA LEU A 158 18.21 -0.44 4.10
C LEU A 158 19.53 0.12 4.63
N LYS A 159 20.51 0.31 3.74
CA LYS A 159 21.75 1.00 4.05
C LYS A 159 21.46 2.45 4.48
N PRO A 160 22.12 3.00 5.54
CA PRO A 160 21.81 4.34 6.05
C PRO A 160 21.87 5.47 5.01
N ALA A 161 22.77 5.37 4.03
CA ALA A 161 23.00 6.43 3.04
C ALA A 161 22.01 6.42 1.85
N VAL A 162 21.17 5.39 1.68
CA VAL A 162 20.35 5.23 0.45
C VAL A 162 19.06 6.06 0.44
N ARG A 163 18.72 6.70 1.57
CA ARG A 163 17.55 7.57 1.72
C ARG A 163 17.93 8.85 2.47
N PRO A 164 18.69 9.76 1.85
CA PRO A 164 19.06 11.02 2.47
C PRO A 164 17.83 11.88 2.75
N LEU A 165 17.76 12.47 3.95
CA LEU A 165 16.66 13.34 4.35
C LEU A 165 16.87 14.76 3.80
N CYS A 166 15.80 15.35 3.29
CA CYS A 166 15.82 16.72 2.77
C CYS A 166 15.56 17.71 3.91
N ALA A 167 16.61 18.34 4.44
CA ALA A 167 16.51 19.28 5.57
C ALA A 167 15.66 20.54 5.26
N SER A 168 15.52 20.93 3.99
CA SER A 168 14.75 22.11 3.61
C SER A 168 13.23 21.85 3.48
N SER A 169 12.78 20.61 3.63
CA SER A 169 11.37 20.24 3.47
C SER A 169 10.72 20.06 4.84
N CYS A 170 9.58 20.71 5.08
CA CYS A 170 8.80 20.52 6.31
C CYS A 170 8.11 19.14 6.39
N LEU A 171 7.93 18.49 5.24
CA LEU A 171 7.31 17.18 5.11
C LEU A 171 8.09 16.35 4.08
N ILE A 172 8.39 15.11 4.42
CA ILE A 172 9.06 14.13 3.54
C ILE A 172 8.17 12.90 3.35
N SER A 173 8.52 12.03 2.39
CA SER A 173 7.77 10.79 2.19
C SER A 173 7.94 9.86 3.40
N PRO A 174 6.85 9.34 3.99
CA PRO A 174 6.95 8.44 5.13
C PRO A 174 7.43 7.04 4.72
N ALA A 175 7.26 6.64 3.46
CA ALA A 175 7.60 5.30 2.98
C ALA A 175 8.01 5.33 1.51
N ASP A 176 8.67 4.25 1.08
CA ASP A 176 8.86 3.95 -0.34
C ASP A 176 7.55 3.44 -0.93
N GLY A 177 7.30 3.73 -2.20
CA GLY A 177 6.12 3.22 -2.90
C GLY A 177 5.54 4.19 -3.90
N ARG A 178 4.26 4.01 -4.20
CA ARG A 178 3.54 4.79 -5.22
C ARG A 178 2.40 5.56 -4.59
N ILE A 179 2.31 6.85 -4.92
CA ILE A 179 1.14 7.65 -4.56
C ILE A 179 -0.05 7.15 -5.39
N LEU A 180 -1.08 6.64 -4.71
CA LEU A 180 -2.33 6.25 -5.35
C LEU A 180 -3.24 7.45 -5.56
N HIS A 181 -3.31 8.30 -4.54
CA HIS A 181 -4.14 9.49 -4.52
C HIS A 181 -3.58 10.52 -3.55
N PHE A 182 -3.77 11.81 -3.84
CA PHE A 182 -3.48 12.91 -2.94
C PHE A 182 -4.40 14.08 -3.27
N GLY A 183 -4.75 14.88 -2.27
CA GLY A 183 -5.60 16.05 -2.52
C GLY A 183 -6.16 16.67 -1.24
N ARG A 184 -7.01 17.67 -1.42
CA ARG A 184 -7.76 18.30 -0.33
C ARG A 184 -8.89 17.38 0.12
N VAL A 185 -9.06 17.22 1.42
CA VAL A 185 -10.23 16.57 2.01
C VAL A 185 -11.42 17.52 1.89
N GLN A 186 -12.54 17.02 1.37
CA GLN A 186 -13.76 17.79 1.19
C GLN A 186 -14.92 17.04 1.85
N ASN A 187 -15.78 17.75 2.59
CA ASN A 187 -16.96 17.19 3.25
C ASN A 187 -16.64 15.96 4.13
N SER A 188 -15.48 15.95 4.79
CA SER A 188 -15.01 14.79 5.58
C SER A 188 -14.90 13.48 4.78
N GLN A 189 -14.73 13.57 3.46
CA GLN A 189 -14.55 12.42 2.56
C GLN A 189 -13.15 12.46 1.96
N VAL A 190 -12.57 11.27 1.82
CA VAL A 190 -11.23 11.06 1.25
C VAL A 190 -11.35 10.17 0.03
N GLU A 191 -10.65 10.51 -1.04
CA GLU A 191 -10.63 9.68 -2.24
C GLU A 191 -9.60 8.56 -2.10
N GLN A 192 -10.07 7.33 -2.29
CA GLN A 192 -9.32 6.08 -2.23
C GLN A 192 -8.51 5.90 -3.51
N VAL A 193 -9.23 5.74 -4.63
CA VAL A 193 -8.70 5.60 -5.99
C VAL A 193 -9.81 6.03 -6.95
N LYS A 194 -9.49 6.96 -7.86
CA LYS A 194 -10.30 7.36 -9.04
C LYS A 194 -11.82 7.24 -8.82
N GLY A 195 -12.38 8.17 -8.07
CA GLY A 195 -13.83 8.32 -7.86
C GLY A 195 -14.44 7.43 -6.78
N VAL A 196 -13.67 6.55 -6.13
CA VAL A 196 -14.12 5.80 -4.95
C VAL A 196 -13.68 6.56 -3.71
N THR A 197 -14.62 6.97 -2.85
CA THR A 197 -14.35 7.71 -1.60
C THR A 197 -14.65 6.89 -0.35
N TYR A 198 -14.10 7.32 0.79
CA TYR A 198 -14.40 6.81 2.12
C TYR A 198 -14.49 7.95 3.14
N SER A 199 -15.31 7.74 4.18
CA SER A 199 -15.46 8.71 5.26
C SER A 199 -14.20 8.81 6.11
N LEU A 200 -13.69 10.03 6.30
CA LEU A 200 -12.57 10.32 7.19
C LEU A 200 -12.90 10.01 8.64
N GLU A 201 -14.14 10.27 9.06
CA GLU A 201 -14.63 9.95 10.40
C GLU A 201 -14.62 8.44 10.63
N HIS A 202 -15.11 7.67 9.66
CA HIS A 202 -15.08 6.21 9.76
C HIS A 202 -13.64 5.68 9.77
N PHE A 203 -12.74 6.30 9.01
CA PHE A 203 -11.34 5.91 8.92
C PHE A 203 -10.55 6.20 10.20
N LEU A 204 -10.66 7.42 10.74
CA LEU A 204 -9.91 7.86 11.91
C LEU A 204 -10.61 7.55 13.23
N GLY A 205 -11.92 7.33 13.21
CA GLY A 205 -12.77 7.13 14.38
C GLY A 205 -13.07 8.43 15.13
N PRO A 206 -13.96 8.38 16.14
CA PRO A 206 -14.40 9.56 16.88
C PRO A 206 -13.23 10.24 17.60
N GLN A 207 -13.19 11.57 17.60
CA GLN A 207 -12.17 12.32 18.35
C GLN A 207 -12.59 12.44 19.82
N ARG A 208 -11.68 12.19 20.76
CA ARG A 208 -11.96 12.31 22.20
C ARG A 208 -11.81 13.78 22.63
N GLY A 209 -12.74 14.28 23.44
CA GLY A 209 -12.59 15.55 24.17
C GLY A 209 -12.92 16.83 23.40
N ARG A 210 -13.47 16.76 22.18
CA ARG A 210 -14.07 17.92 21.49
C ARG A 210 -15.59 17.81 21.58
N SER A 211 -16.24 18.86 22.05
CA SER A 211 -17.70 18.91 22.20
C SER A 211 -18.38 18.51 20.90
N GLN A 212 -19.32 17.55 20.95
CA GLN A 212 -20.15 17.17 19.81
C GLN A 212 -21.18 18.28 19.56
N ASP A 213 -20.72 19.44 19.10
CA ASP A 213 -21.63 20.38 18.45
C ASP A 213 -22.08 19.71 17.16
N ALA A 214 -23.34 19.28 17.11
CA ALA A 214 -23.94 18.59 15.97
C ALA A 214 -23.89 19.41 14.66
N SER A 215 -23.58 20.70 14.75
CA SER A 215 -23.48 21.62 13.61
C SER A 215 -22.12 21.64 12.91
N ARG A 216 -21.06 21.06 13.49
CA ARG A 216 -19.71 21.08 12.88
C ARG A 216 -19.40 19.78 12.17
N SER A 217 -18.81 19.86 10.97
CA SER A 217 -18.37 18.66 10.26
C SER A 217 -17.18 18.02 10.97
N PHE A 218 -16.96 16.72 10.76
CA PHE A 218 -15.80 16.03 11.34
C PHE A 218 -14.47 16.66 10.93
N GLN A 219 -14.38 17.17 9.69
CA GLN A 219 -13.23 17.94 9.21
C GLN A 219 -13.00 19.20 10.04
N ASP A 220 -14.04 19.97 10.36
CA ASP A 220 -13.92 21.17 11.20
C ASP A 220 -13.44 20.84 12.61
N LEU A 221 -13.82 19.67 13.13
CA LEU A 221 -13.34 19.16 14.40
C LEU A 221 -11.86 18.77 14.39
N LEU A 222 -11.22 18.61 13.23
CA LEU A 222 -9.79 18.33 13.12
C LEU A 222 -8.96 19.59 12.89
N LEU A 223 -9.52 20.60 12.23
CA LEU A 223 -8.79 21.82 11.92
C LEU A 223 -8.41 22.58 13.20
N SER A 224 -7.19 23.13 13.20
CA SER A 224 -6.70 24.00 14.28
C SER A 224 -7.10 25.47 14.08
N SER A 225 -7.36 25.87 12.83
CA SER A 225 -7.84 27.20 12.45
C SER A 225 -8.86 27.06 11.30
N PRO A 226 -9.92 27.88 11.24
CA PRO A 226 -10.87 27.91 10.13
C PRO A 226 -10.24 28.23 8.76
N GLN A 227 -9.04 28.80 8.75
CA GLN A 227 -8.31 29.16 7.53
C GLN A 227 -7.48 27.99 6.98
N ASN A 228 -7.35 26.91 7.73
CA ASN A 228 -6.54 25.77 7.34
C ASN A 228 -7.37 24.80 6.50
N ASP A 229 -6.72 24.24 5.49
CA ASP A 229 -7.26 23.13 4.71
C ASP A 229 -6.63 21.80 5.15
N LEU A 230 -7.44 20.74 5.10
CA LEU A 230 -6.96 19.39 5.37
C LEU A 230 -6.55 18.71 4.07
N PHE A 231 -5.35 18.13 4.04
CA PHE A 231 -4.82 17.39 2.90
C PHE A 231 -4.57 15.94 3.28
N HIS A 232 -4.59 15.07 2.27
CA HIS A 232 -4.27 13.65 2.43
C HIS A 232 -3.38 13.16 1.29
N VAL A 233 -2.65 12.09 1.57
CA VAL A 233 -1.87 11.34 0.60
C VAL A 233 -1.96 9.85 0.94
N VAL A 234 -2.23 9.04 -0.09
CA VAL A 234 -2.31 7.58 0.01
C VAL A 234 -1.09 7.01 -0.70
N VAL A 235 -0.19 6.38 0.07
CA VAL A 235 1.02 5.73 -0.45
C VAL A 235 0.82 4.21 -0.41
N TYR A 236 0.97 3.56 -1.56
CA TYR A 236 0.93 2.12 -1.71
C TYR A 236 2.33 1.54 -1.78
N LEU A 237 2.62 0.62 -0.87
CA LEU A 237 3.84 -0.17 -0.84
C LEU A 237 3.58 -1.45 -1.65
N ALA A 238 4.26 -1.59 -2.78
CA ALA A 238 4.24 -2.81 -3.58
C ALA A 238 5.12 -3.87 -2.92
N PRO A 239 4.92 -5.18 -3.17
CA PRO A 239 5.66 -6.25 -2.50
C PRO A 239 7.19 -6.17 -2.62
N GLY A 240 7.71 -5.53 -3.66
CA GLY A 240 9.16 -5.33 -3.85
C GLY A 240 9.76 -4.18 -3.05
N ASP A 241 8.92 -3.25 -2.57
CA ASP A 241 9.36 -2.03 -1.91
C ASP A 241 9.92 -2.32 -0.50
N TYR A 242 10.49 -1.31 0.14
CA TYR A 242 10.88 -1.36 1.53
C TYR A 242 9.64 -1.21 2.44
N HIS A 243 9.36 -2.23 3.26
CA HIS A 243 8.13 -2.32 4.04
C HIS A 243 8.25 -1.81 5.49
N CYS A 244 9.02 -0.75 5.69
CA CYS A 244 8.86 0.07 6.89
C CYS A 244 8.42 1.47 6.49
N PHE A 245 7.70 2.10 7.41
CA PHE A 245 7.29 3.49 7.31
C PHE A 245 7.94 4.27 8.45
N HIS A 246 8.20 5.54 8.19
CA HIS A 246 8.90 6.47 9.05
C HIS A 246 8.04 7.70 9.31
N SER A 247 8.43 8.48 10.30
CA SER A 247 7.78 9.77 10.53
C SER A 247 8.11 10.72 9.37
N PRO A 248 7.11 11.30 8.70
CA PRO A 248 7.34 12.22 7.58
C PRO A 248 7.71 13.65 8.03
N THR A 249 7.55 13.96 9.31
CA THR A 249 7.83 15.27 9.91
C THR A 249 7.99 15.10 11.42
N ASP A 250 8.37 16.14 12.13
CA ASP A 250 8.34 16.19 13.59
C ASP A 250 6.91 16.51 14.05
N TRP A 251 6.35 15.61 14.86
CA TRP A 251 4.99 15.73 15.35
C TRP A 251 4.82 14.95 16.65
N ARG A 252 3.83 15.36 17.44
CA ARG A 252 3.45 14.70 18.68
C ARG A 252 2.25 13.81 18.44
N VAL A 253 2.44 12.50 18.59
CA VAL A 253 1.34 11.52 18.58
C VAL A 253 0.57 11.62 19.90
N GLU A 254 -0.72 11.90 19.84
CA GLU A 254 -1.59 12.06 21.01
C GLU A 254 -2.51 10.84 21.19
N LEU A 255 -2.92 10.23 20.08
CA LEU A 255 -3.85 9.13 20.06
C LEU A 255 -3.37 8.03 19.11
N ARG A 256 -3.30 6.81 19.64
CA ARG A 256 -3.17 5.59 18.85
C ARG A 256 -4.48 4.84 18.88
N ARG A 257 -5.01 4.48 17.72
CA ARG A 257 -6.22 3.67 17.59
C ARG A 257 -5.96 2.47 16.67
N HIS A 258 -6.27 1.28 17.17
CA HIS A 258 -6.29 0.07 16.37
C HIS A 258 -7.73 -0.23 15.97
N PHE A 259 -7.92 -0.51 14.69
CA PHE A 259 -9.19 -0.90 14.12
C PHE A 259 -9.06 -2.34 13.62
N PRO A 260 -9.70 -3.31 14.28
CA PRO A 260 -9.76 -4.66 13.76
C PRO A 260 -10.56 -4.66 12.47
N GLY A 261 -10.11 -5.44 11.48
CA GLY A 261 -10.75 -5.47 10.17
C GLY A 261 -10.48 -6.78 9.43
N SER A 262 -10.64 -6.71 8.11
CA SER A 262 -10.25 -7.75 7.17
C SER A 262 -8.82 -7.50 6.67
N LEU A 263 -8.25 -8.45 5.92
CA LEU A 263 -6.93 -8.30 5.29
C LEU A 263 -7.09 -8.49 3.78
N MET A 264 -7.92 -7.63 3.19
CA MET A 264 -8.17 -7.62 1.75
C MET A 264 -6.98 -7.01 1.00
N SER A 265 -6.84 -7.35 -0.28
CA SER A 265 -5.74 -6.85 -1.07
C SER A 265 -5.92 -5.36 -1.37
N VAL A 266 -4.91 -4.56 -1.03
CA VAL A 266 -4.86 -3.12 -1.32
C VAL A 266 -4.22 -2.81 -2.68
N ASN A 267 -4.03 -3.83 -3.53
CA ASN A 267 -3.57 -3.63 -4.90
C ASN A 267 -4.53 -2.64 -5.61
N PRO A 268 -4.01 -1.65 -6.36
CA PRO A 268 -4.83 -0.66 -7.05
C PRO A 268 -5.97 -1.23 -7.92
N GLY A 269 -5.82 -2.45 -8.44
CA GLY A 269 -6.90 -3.14 -9.17
C GLY A 269 -8.09 -3.50 -8.27
N VAL A 270 -7.82 -4.01 -7.07
CA VAL A 270 -8.84 -4.41 -6.07
C VAL A 270 -9.40 -3.18 -5.34
N ALA A 271 -8.54 -2.20 -5.04
CA ALA A 271 -8.95 -0.94 -4.39
C ALA A 271 -9.91 -0.09 -5.23
N ARG A 272 -10.05 -0.34 -6.54
CA ARG A 272 -11.09 0.29 -7.36
C ARG A 272 -12.44 -0.42 -7.27
N LEU A 273 -12.44 -1.69 -6.90
CA LEU A 273 -13.63 -2.54 -6.91
C LEU A 273 -14.37 -2.51 -5.57
N VAL A 274 -13.62 -2.36 -4.47
CA VAL A 274 -14.17 -2.40 -3.11
C VAL A 274 -14.26 -0.99 -2.55
N LYS A 275 -15.49 -0.52 -2.34
CA LYS A 275 -15.77 0.75 -1.67
C LYS A 275 -15.30 0.70 -0.22
N GLU A 276 -14.69 1.77 0.26
CA GLU A 276 -14.19 1.90 1.64
C GLU A 276 -13.22 0.78 2.08
N LEU A 277 -12.47 0.20 1.13
CA LEU A 277 -11.52 -0.88 1.37
C LEU A 277 -10.60 -0.58 2.56
N PHE A 278 -10.10 0.65 2.67
CA PHE A 278 -9.19 1.05 3.73
C PHE A 278 -9.85 1.10 5.12
N CYS A 279 -11.16 1.35 5.19
CA CYS A 279 -11.93 1.31 6.42
C CYS A 279 -12.31 -0.11 6.84
N LEU A 280 -12.49 -1.00 5.86
CA LEU A 280 -12.80 -2.41 6.09
C LEU A 280 -11.57 -3.21 6.51
N ASN A 281 -10.38 -2.78 6.08
CA ASN A 281 -9.14 -3.44 6.46
C ASN A 281 -8.69 -3.11 7.88
N GLU A 282 -7.99 -4.07 8.48
CA GLU A 282 -7.28 -3.85 9.73
C GLU A 282 -6.28 -2.71 9.57
N ARG A 283 -6.26 -1.78 10.53
CA ARG A 283 -5.38 -0.60 10.47
C ARG A 283 -5.02 -0.07 11.84
N VAL A 284 -3.91 0.65 11.90
CA VAL A 284 -3.47 1.40 13.07
C VAL A 284 -3.35 2.87 12.68
N ALA A 285 -4.22 3.71 13.25
CA ALA A 285 -4.20 5.15 13.07
C ALA A 285 -3.45 5.81 14.23
N LEU A 286 -2.49 6.66 13.88
CA LEU A 286 -1.79 7.55 14.79
C LEU A 286 -2.26 8.98 14.48
N SER A 287 -2.76 9.68 15.48
CA SER A 287 -3.28 11.05 15.35
C SER A 287 -2.68 11.94 16.42
N GLY A 288 -2.47 13.21 16.08
CA GLY A 288 -1.89 14.19 16.99
C GLY A 288 -1.65 15.53 16.30
N GLN A 289 -0.56 16.20 16.66
CA GLN A 289 -0.27 17.57 16.22
C GLN A 289 1.13 17.70 15.65
N TRP A 290 1.26 18.43 14.55
CA TRP A 290 2.53 18.90 13.97
C TRP A 290 2.55 20.43 13.91
N GLN A 291 3.61 21.03 13.36
CA GLN A 291 3.78 22.49 13.33
C GLN A 291 2.61 23.27 12.69
N HIS A 292 1.80 22.65 11.83
CA HIS A 292 0.65 23.30 11.17
C HIS A 292 -0.72 22.79 11.67
N GLY A 293 -0.77 22.15 12.84
CA GLY A 293 -2.01 21.71 13.47
C GLY A 293 -2.20 20.20 13.45
N PHE A 294 -3.38 19.72 13.10
CA PHE A 294 -3.68 18.28 13.10
C PHE A 294 -2.81 17.50 12.10
N PHE A 295 -2.29 16.36 12.56
CA PHE A 295 -1.57 15.40 11.73
C PHE A 295 -2.02 13.97 12.03
N SER A 296 -2.09 13.13 11.00
CA SER A 296 -2.40 11.72 11.16
C SER A 296 -1.58 10.87 10.20
N LEU A 297 -1.06 9.76 10.70
CA LEU A 297 -0.38 8.72 9.93
C LEU A 297 -1.06 7.38 10.23
N THR A 298 -1.59 6.74 9.19
CA THR A 298 -2.34 5.48 9.35
C THR A 298 -1.69 4.38 8.53
N ALA A 299 -1.31 3.29 9.18
CA ALA A 299 -0.86 2.07 8.54
C ALA A 299 -2.07 1.15 8.30
N VAL A 300 -2.32 0.77 7.05
CA VAL A 300 -3.43 -0.11 6.66
C VAL A 300 -2.85 -1.47 6.29
N GLY A 301 -3.31 -2.51 6.97
CA GLY A 301 -2.94 -3.89 6.69
C GLY A 301 -3.54 -4.39 5.38
N ALA A 302 -2.92 -5.41 4.81
CA ALA A 302 -3.36 -6.02 3.57
C ALA A 302 -3.19 -7.54 3.62
N THR A 303 -3.71 -8.24 2.61
CA THR A 303 -3.44 -9.67 2.43
C THR A 303 -1.94 -9.91 2.50
N ASN A 304 -1.52 -10.88 3.31
CA ASN A 304 -0.12 -11.26 3.53
C ASN A 304 0.74 -10.26 4.33
N VAL A 305 0.24 -9.05 4.60
CA VAL A 305 0.92 -7.98 5.34
C VAL A 305 -0.01 -7.46 6.44
N GLY A 306 -0.34 -8.34 7.38
CA GLY A 306 -1.28 -8.04 8.47
C GLY A 306 -0.63 -7.54 9.76
N SER A 307 0.67 -7.80 9.96
CA SER A 307 1.38 -7.39 11.19
C SER A 307 1.87 -5.95 11.07
N ILE A 308 1.37 -5.08 11.94
CA ILE A 308 1.77 -3.66 12.04
C ILE A 308 2.46 -3.45 13.38
N ARG A 309 3.74 -3.05 13.33
CA ARG A 309 4.56 -2.74 14.51
C ARG A 309 4.97 -1.27 14.50
N VAL A 310 4.73 -0.59 15.63
CA VAL A 310 5.10 0.81 15.86
C VAL A 310 6.13 0.84 16.99
N TYR A 311 7.34 1.37 16.74
CA TYR A 311 8.50 1.17 17.62
C TYR A 311 8.56 2.06 18.87
N PHE A 312 7.96 3.26 18.84
CA PHE A 312 7.98 4.18 20.00
C PHE A 312 6.94 3.82 21.08
N ASP A 313 6.04 2.87 20.80
CA ASP A 313 5.06 2.37 21.76
C ASP A 313 5.53 1.01 22.32
N GLN A 314 6.30 1.05 23.41
CA GLN A 314 6.70 -0.16 24.13
C GLN A 314 5.51 -0.84 24.85
N ARG A 315 4.37 -0.17 25.02
CA ARG A 315 3.25 -0.63 25.85
C ARG A 315 2.23 -1.52 25.14
N ARG A 316 2.27 -1.62 23.83
CA ARG A 316 1.68 -2.72 23.05
C ARG A 316 2.21 -2.59 21.63
N SER A 317 3.27 -3.33 21.31
CA SER A 317 3.20 -4.07 20.05
C SER A 317 1.80 -4.67 20.03
N THR A 318 0.97 -4.40 19.03
CA THR A 318 -0.20 -5.24 18.75
C THR A 318 0.34 -6.63 18.41
N ARG A 319 0.81 -7.34 19.45
CA ARG A 319 1.06 -8.77 19.55
C ARG A 319 -0.32 -9.41 19.61
N LEU A 320 -1.12 -9.13 18.59
CA LEU A 320 -2.31 -9.91 18.31
C LEU A 320 -1.99 -10.99 17.27
N PHE A 321 -0.89 -10.90 16.52
CA PHE A 321 -0.36 -11.99 15.69
C PHE A 321 1.16 -11.90 15.50
N ASP A 322 1.95 -12.25 16.53
CA ASP A 322 3.22 -12.95 16.33
C ASP A 322 2.93 -14.46 16.42
N LEU A 323 2.22 -15.03 15.44
CA LEU A 323 2.09 -16.47 15.18
C LEU A 323 1.65 -16.73 13.74
#